data_AF-A0A5M8PC96-F1
#
_entry.id   AF-A0A5M8PC96-F1
#
_cell.length_a   1.000
_cell.length_b   1.000
_cell.length_c   1.000
_cell.angle_alpha   90.00
_cell.angle_beta   90.00
_cell.angle_gamma   90.00
#
_symmetry.space_group_name_H-M   'P 1'
#
loop_
_entity.id
_entity.type
_entity.pdbx_description
1 polymer ?
#
loop_
_entity_poly.entity_id
_entity_poly.type
_entity_poly.pdbx_seq_one_letter_code
_entity_poly.pdbx_strand_id
1 'polypeptide(L)'
;MPQMEHMGSLRPSKPVGQRWSQVADSMIWRLYHSEAFLTSNAEVFVSGSESTDEHRVQIYTPDYLYTSNPRPVITAVNGSAQTAGVYDVDAQVGYSQNFTIGFSGVTTLDRVVFNRLVGSTHGVHADQRQIVLDCSVTTGTAICSSPPNNYIAPPGVYMLFVLNQGVPSRAKYISLQLAGTMTKLPATATAG
;
A
#
# COMPACT_ATOMS: atom_id res chain seq x y z
N MET A 1 -24.16 27.87 -9.24
CA MET A 1 -24.07 26.40 -9.00
C MET A 1 -22.84 26.21 -8.13
N PRO A 2 -22.89 25.57 -6.96
CA PRO A 2 -21.65 25.27 -6.24
C PRO A 2 -20.82 24.35 -7.14
N GLN A 3 -19.62 24.80 -7.52
CA GLN A 3 -18.71 23.99 -8.32
C GLN A 3 -18.21 22.82 -7.45
N MET A 4 -18.36 21.60 -7.95
CA MET A 4 -17.92 20.37 -7.28
C MET A 4 -16.60 19.91 -7.86
N GLU A 5 -15.76 19.26 -7.05
CA GLU A 5 -14.58 18.58 -7.55
C GLU A 5 -14.94 17.15 -7.96
N HIS A 6 -14.72 16.84 -9.24
CA HIS A 6 -14.97 15.50 -9.78
C HIS A 6 -13.80 14.58 -9.50
N MET A 7 -14.08 13.49 -8.79
CA MET A 7 -13.10 12.44 -8.55
C MET A 7 -13.21 11.36 -9.62
N GLY A 8 -12.06 10.80 -10.02
CA GLY A 8 -11.99 9.74 -11.04
C GLY A 8 -11.35 8.47 -10.49
N SER A 9 -11.82 7.32 -10.96
CA SER A 9 -11.18 6.02 -10.76
C SER A 9 -10.71 5.45 -12.09
N LEU A 10 -9.47 4.94 -12.11
CA LEU A 10 -8.86 4.30 -13.26
C LEU A 10 -9.01 2.77 -13.19
N ARG A 11 -9.48 2.16 -14.28
CA ARG A 11 -9.63 0.71 -14.47
C ARG A 11 -8.80 0.26 -15.68
N PRO A 12 -7.52 -0.14 -15.48
CA PRO A 12 -6.61 -0.44 -16.58
C PRO A 12 -7.05 -1.57 -17.51
N SER A 13 -7.83 -2.52 -17.00
CA SER A 13 -8.34 -3.68 -17.77
C SER A 13 -9.41 -3.32 -18.79
N LYS A 14 -9.98 -2.11 -18.74
CA LYS A 14 -10.99 -1.65 -19.70
C LYS A 14 -10.34 -1.19 -21.02
N PRO A 15 -11.09 -1.21 -22.13
CA PRO A 15 -10.62 -0.68 -23.42
C PRO A 15 -10.13 0.76 -23.32
N VAL A 16 -9.21 1.14 -24.20
CA VAL A 16 -8.74 2.54 -24.31
C VAL A 16 -9.95 3.46 -24.51
N GLY A 17 -9.97 4.59 -23.80
CA GLY A 17 -11.11 5.52 -23.78
C GLY A 17 -12.22 5.18 -22.78
N GLN A 18 -12.19 4.00 -22.15
CA GLN A 18 -13.20 3.54 -21.17
C GLN A 18 -12.60 3.22 -19.79
N ARG A 19 -11.36 3.65 -19.55
CA ARG A 19 -10.62 3.32 -18.32
C ARG A 19 -10.95 4.25 -17.17
N TRP A 20 -11.48 5.44 -17.43
CA TRP A 20 -11.87 6.38 -16.39
C TRP A 20 -13.37 6.31 -16.14
N SER A 21 -13.74 6.26 -14.87
CA SER A 21 -15.11 6.47 -14.41
C SER A 21 -15.11 7.55 -13.34
N GLN A 22 -16.08 8.45 -13.40
CA GLN A 22 -16.34 9.36 -12.29
C GLN A 22 -16.77 8.55 -11.06
N VAL A 23 -16.29 8.95 -9.90
CA VAL A 23 -16.70 8.42 -8.59
C VAL A 23 -17.37 9.52 -7.78
N ALA A 24 -17.63 9.29 -6.49
CA ALA A 24 -18.29 10.28 -5.64
C ALA A 24 -17.57 11.64 -5.70
N ASP A 25 -18.33 12.71 -5.89
CA ASP A 25 -17.80 14.08 -5.94
C ASP A 25 -17.40 14.56 -4.53
N SER A 26 -16.43 15.48 -4.48
CA SER A 26 -16.05 16.19 -3.26
C SER A 26 -16.60 17.62 -3.28
N MET A 27 -17.10 18.08 -2.12
CA MET A 27 -17.46 19.48 -1.88
C MET A 27 -16.27 20.34 -1.43
N ILE A 28 -15.10 19.73 -1.23
CA ILE A 28 -13.85 20.40 -0.86
C ILE A 28 -12.95 20.39 -2.07
N TRP A 29 -12.43 21.57 -2.44
CA TRP A 29 -11.53 21.71 -3.58
C TRP A 29 -10.08 21.48 -3.16
N ARG A 30 -9.38 20.60 -3.88
CA ARG A 30 -7.98 20.26 -3.70
C ARG A 30 -7.16 20.87 -4.83
N LEU A 31 -6.60 22.06 -4.56
CA LEU A 31 -5.78 22.80 -5.51
C LEU A 31 -4.29 22.68 -5.15
N TYR A 32 -3.53 23.74 -5.35
CA TYR A 32 -2.11 23.81 -5.01
C TYR A 32 -1.90 23.50 -3.51
N HIS A 33 -0.80 22.79 -3.20
CA HIS A 33 -0.51 22.22 -1.88
C HIS A 33 -1.53 21.22 -1.34
N SER A 34 -2.33 20.58 -2.19
CA SER A 34 -3.03 19.36 -1.83
C SER A 34 -2.15 18.12 -1.93
N GLU A 35 -2.53 17.05 -1.23
CA GLU A 35 -1.90 15.73 -1.32
C GLU A 35 -2.96 14.63 -1.25
N ALA A 36 -2.61 13.44 -1.78
CA ALA A 36 -3.38 12.24 -1.61
C ALA A 36 -2.48 11.01 -1.51
N PHE A 37 -2.84 10.02 -0.68
CA PHE A 37 -2.08 8.77 -0.58
C PHE A 37 -2.92 7.59 -0.08
N LEU A 38 -2.47 6.38 -0.41
CA LEU A 38 -3.12 5.12 0.00
C LEU A 38 -2.91 4.86 1.49
N THR A 39 -3.98 4.51 2.20
CA THR A 39 -3.92 4.11 3.61
C THR A 39 -3.75 2.60 3.78
N SER A 40 -3.35 2.17 4.98
CA SER A 40 -3.28 0.74 5.34
C SER A 40 -4.63 0.04 5.37
N ASN A 41 -5.74 0.79 5.36
CA ASN A 41 -7.08 0.21 5.22
C ASN A 41 -7.56 0.15 3.77
N ALA A 42 -6.68 0.39 2.79
CA ALA A 42 -7.01 0.49 1.37
C ALA A 42 -8.08 1.56 1.09
N GLU A 43 -7.92 2.71 1.72
CA GLU A 43 -8.67 3.93 1.41
C GLU A 43 -7.70 4.98 0.87
N VAL A 44 -8.19 6.11 0.40
CA VAL A 44 -7.35 7.22 -0.04
C VAL A 44 -7.52 8.38 0.94
N PHE A 45 -6.44 8.75 1.61
CA PHE A 45 -6.37 9.97 2.40
C PHE A 45 -6.18 11.16 1.46
N VAL A 46 -6.87 12.26 1.73
CA VAL A 46 -6.79 13.51 0.95
C VAL A 46 -6.76 14.69 1.92
N SER A 47 -5.81 15.61 1.73
CA SER A 47 -5.64 16.80 2.57
C SER A 47 -5.13 18.01 1.77
N GLY A 48 -5.10 19.16 2.43
CA GLY A 48 -4.52 20.40 1.91
C GLY A 48 -5.36 21.09 0.82
N SER A 49 -5.02 22.36 0.61
CA SER A 49 -5.34 23.21 -0.54
C SER A 49 -5.07 24.64 -0.04
N GLU A 50 -3.89 25.19 -0.38
CA GLU A 50 -3.49 26.52 0.10
C GLU A 50 -4.41 27.60 -0.44
N SER A 51 -4.80 27.49 -1.72
CA SER A 51 -5.62 28.52 -2.40
C SER A 51 -6.99 28.73 -1.74
N THR A 52 -7.46 27.77 -0.94
CA THR A 52 -8.74 27.82 -0.22
C THR A 52 -8.56 27.76 1.30
N ASP A 53 -7.32 27.84 1.81
CA ASP A 53 -6.99 27.69 3.24
C ASP A 53 -7.60 26.43 3.89
N GLU A 54 -7.58 25.31 3.15
CA GLU A 54 -8.30 24.10 3.53
C GLU A 54 -7.49 23.19 4.46
N HIS A 55 -7.96 23.10 5.70
CA HIS A 55 -7.33 22.29 6.75
C HIS A 55 -8.03 20.96 7.02
N ARG A 56 -9.23 20.75 6.46
CA ARG A 56 -9.97 19.50 6.64
C ARG A 56 -9.35 18.39 5.81
N VAL A 57 -9.40 17.19 6.38
CA VAL A 57 -8.98 15.95 5.74
C VAL A 57 -10.20 15.14 5.32
N GLN A 58 -10.07 14.36 4.26
CA GLN A 58 -11.09 13.41 3.80
C GLN A 58 -10.46 12.04 3.61
N ILE A 59 -11.26 11.00 3.85
CA ILE A 59 -10.94 9.63 3.47
C ILE A 59 -11.93 9.24 2.37
N TYR A 60 -11.42 8.98 1.18
CA TYR A 60 -12.20 8.39 0.10
C TYR A 60 -12.16 6.87 0.24
N THR A 61 -13.33 6.26 0.38
CA THR A 61 -13.53 4.80 0.45
C THR A 61 -13.90 4.29 -0.94
N PRO A 62 -13.04 3.54 -1.63
CA PRO A 62 -13.33 3.10 -2.99
C PRO A 62 -14.43 2.03 -3.06
N ASP A 63 -15.03 1.88 -4.24
CA ASP A 63 -16.12 0.94 -4.54
C ASP A 63 -15.81 -0.51 -4.15
N TYR A 64 -14.54 -0.93 -4.27
CA TYR A 64 -14.10 -2.27 -3.86
C TYR A 64 -14.33 -2.58 -2.37
N LEU A 65 -14.51 -1.57 -1.50
CA LEU A 65 -14.87 -1.78 -0.08
C LEU A 65 -16.37 -1.80 0.19
N TYR A 66 -17.20 -1.45 -0.79
CA TYR A 66 -18.67 -1.47 -0.70
C TYR A 66 -19.32 -2.69 -1.39
N THR A 67 -18.51 -3.71 -1.69
CA THR A 67 -19.01 -4.94 -2.35
C THR A 67 -19.48 -5.97 -1.33
N SER A 68 -20.24 -6.97 -1.79
CA SER A 68 -20.59 -8.15 -0.97
C SER A 68 -19.47 -9.19 -0.90
N ASN A 69 -18.35 -8.98 -1.60
CA ASN A 69 -17.25 -9.93 -1.60
C ASN A 69 -16.55 -9.90 -0.24
N PRO A 70 -16.21 -11.07 0.34
CA PRO A 70 -15.56 -11.12 1.63
C PRO A 70 -14.18 -10.47 1.59
N ARG A 71 -13.92 -9.59 2.56
CA ARG A 71 -12.62 -8.96 2.74
C ARG A 71 -11.64 -9.94 3.40
N PRO A 72 -10.51 -10.29 2.75
CA PRO A 72 -9.56 -11.22 3.33
C PRO A 72 -8.81 -10.59 4.51
N VAL A 73 -8.37 -11.41 5.46
CA VAL A 73 -7.57 -10.99 6.63
C VAL A 73 -6.22 -11.68 6.61
N ILE A 74 -5.13 -10.91 6.65
CA ILE A 74 -3.79 -11.45 6.84
C ILE A 74 -3.61 -11.78 8.32
N THR A 75 -3.37 -13.05 8.63
CA THR A 75 -3.24 -13.55 10.00
C THR A 75 -1.78 -13.64 10.44
N ALA A 76 -0.87 -13.93 9.51
CA ALA A 76 0.56 -14.01 9.77
C ALA A 76 1.36 -13.72 8.50
N VAL A 77 2.57 -13.21 8.66
CA VAL A 77 3.57 -13.13 7.58
C VAL A 77 4.89 -13.67 8.13
N ASN A 78 5.30 -14.82 7.61
CA ASN A 78 6.51 -15.49 8.05
C ASN A 78 7.64 -15.15 7.06
N GLY A 79 8.38 -14.09 7.39
CA GLY A 79 9.69 -13.75 6.81
C GLY A 79 10.83 -14.05 7.79
N SER A 80 12.08 -13.67 7.48
CA SER A 80 13.17 -13.84 8.46
C SER A 80 12.82 -13.07 9.74
N ALA A 81 13.10 -13.65 10.91
CA ALA A 81 12.82 -13.04 12.20
C ALA A 81 13.30 -11.58 12.23
N GLN A 82 12.45 -10.69 12.77
CA GLN A 82 12.73 -9.28 12.90
C GLN A 82 14.05 -9.09 13.65
N THR A 83 15.12 -8.74 12.92
CA THR A 83 16.31 -8.20 13.57
C THR A 83 15.91 -6.81 14.05
N ALA A 84 16.04 -6.54 15.35
CA ALA A 84 15.62 -5.29 16.00
C ALA A 84 15.95 -4.07 15.12
N GLY A 85 14.94 -3.57 14.41
CA GLY A 85 15.06 -2.54 13.39
C GLY A 85 14.50 -1.21 13.85
N VAL A 86 14.69 -0.18 13.04
CA VAL A 86 14.28 1.21 13.32
C VAL A 86 12.75 1.43 13.21
N TYR A 87 12.01 0.49 12.61
CA TYR A 87 10.58 0.60 12.34
C TYR A 87 9.80 -0.58 12.92
N ASP A 88 8.60 -0.31 13.44
CA ASP A 88 7.60 -1.31 13.80
C ASP A 88 7.00 -1.90 12.51
N VAL A 89 7.44 -3.11 12.15
CA VAL A 89 7.00 -3.85 10.96
C VAL A 89 6.52 -5.24 11.34
N ASP A 90 5.59 -5.79 10.57
CA ASP A 90 5.04 -7.13 10.81
C ASP A 90 6.01 -8.25 10.38
N ALA A 91 6.86 -8.02 9.37
CA ALA A 91 7.91 -8.97 8.97
C ALA A 91 9.06 -8.31 8.18
N GLN A 92 10.18 -9.02 8.09
CA GLN A 92 11.32 -8.68 7.24
C GLN A 92 11.48 -9.74 6.14
N VAL A 93 11.70 -9.29 4.90
CA VAL A 93 11.83 -10.17 3.74
C VAL A 93 13.05 -9.74 2.91
N GLY A 94 13.89 -10.69 2.51
CA GLY A 94 14.98 -10.45 1.56
C GLY A 94 14.51 -10.54 0.11
N TYR A 95 15.34 -10.08 -0.83
CA TYR A 95 15.08 -10.22 -2.28
C TYR A 95 15.24 -11.66 -2.76
N SER A 96 14.53 -12.02 -3.84
CA SER A 96 14.60 -13.35 -4.48
C SER A 96 14.38 -14.52 -3.51
N GLN A 97 13.46 -14.36 -2.56
CA GLN A 97 13.16 -15.37 -1.54
C GLN A 97 11.66 -15.64 -1.47
N ASN A 98 11.33 -16.88 -1.12
CA ASN A 98 9.95 -17.22 -0.80
C ASN A 98 9.65 -16.84 0.65
N PHE A 99 8.48 -16.27 0.87
CA PHE A 99 7.93 -16.02 2.20
C PHE A 99 6.47 -16.45 2.24
N THR A 100 5.99 -16.76 3.44
CA THR A 100 4.65 -17.33 3.62
C THR A 100 3.70 -16.32 4.24
N ILE A 101 2.49 -16.23 3.71
CA ILE A 101 1.41 -15.38 4.20
C ILE A 101 0.27 -16.29 4.64
N GLY A 102 -0.09 -16.22 5.91
CA GLY A 102 -1.33 -16.80 6.42
C GLY A 102 -2.49 -15.85 6.19
N PHE A 103 -3.63 -16.38 5.72
CA PHE A 103 -4.84 -15.58 5.55
C PHE A 103 -6.10 -16.33 5.96
N SER A 104 -7.18 -15.57 6.21
CA SER A 104 -8.48 -16.11 6.59
C SER A 104 -9.63 -15.27 6.00
N GLY A 105 -10.87 -15.74 6.20
CA GLY A 105 -12.10 -15.12 5.68
C GLY A 105 -12.43 -15.48 4.23
N VAL A 106 -11.48 -16.08 3.51
CA VAL A 106 -11.60 -16.54 2.11
C VAL A 106 -10.77 -17.80 1.90
N THR A 107 -11.04 -18.56 0.84
CA THR A 107 -10.30 -19.80 0.50
C THR A 107 -9.24 -19.61 -0.59
N THR A 108 -9.33 -18.53 -1.37
CA THR A 108 -8.41 -18.18 -2.46
C THR A 108 -8.13 -16.68 -2.46
N LEU A 109 -7.10 -16.27 -3.21
CA LEU A 109 -6.69 -14.89 -3.42
C LEU A 109 -6.47 -14.67 -4.93
N ASP A 110 -6.88 -13.52 -5.47
CA ASP A 110 -6.60 -13.20 -6.88
C ASP A 110 -5.20 -12.62 -7.04
N ARG A 111 -4.79 -11.79 -6.08
CA ARG A 111 -3.56 -11.02 -6.13
C ARG A 111 -2.99 -10.82 -4.74
N VAL A 112 -1.67 -10.81 -4.66
CA VAL A 112 -0.91 -10.35 -3.51
C VAL A 112 -0.02 -9.22 -4.00
N VAL A 113 -0.02 -8.09 -3.32
CA VAL A 113 0.70 -6.90 -3.77
C VAL A 113 1.49 -6.25 -2.66
N PHE A 114 2.70 -5.82 -2.99
CA PHE A 114 3.42 -4.80 -2.25
C PHE A 114 3.06 -3.42 -2.80
N ASN A 115 2.83 -2.47 -1.91
CA ASN A 115 2.67 -1.06 -2.22
C ASN A 115 3.63 -0.25 -1.36
N ARG A 116 4.60 0.44 -1.98
CA ARG A 116 5.61 1.19 -1.22
C ARG A 116 4.95 2.38 -0.54
N LEU A 117 5.37 2.66 0.71
CA LEU A 117 4.99 3.90 1.38
C LEU A 117 5.43 5.11 0.56
N VAL A 118 4.68 6.20 0.69
CA VAL A 118 4.85 7.39 -0.14
C VAL A 118 4.84 8.64 0.71
N GLY A 119 5.68 9.61 0.35
CA GLY A 119 5.46 11.03 0.62
C GLY A 119 4.89 11.71 -0.62
N SER A 120 3.82 12.48 -0.45
CA SER A 120 3.17 13.23 -1.52
C SER A 120 3.24 14.72 -1.21
N THR A 121 3.68 15.53 -2.17
CA THR A 121 3.63 16.99 -2.04
C THR A 121 3.71 17.65 -3.41
N HIS A 122 3.12 18.82 -3.58
CA HIS A 122 3.21 19.60 -4.83
C HIS A 122 2.83 18.81 -6.09
N GLY A 123 1.87 17.88 -5.98
CA GLY A 123 1.47 17.00 -7.08
C GLY A 123 2.49 15.91 -7.45
N VAL A 124 3.52 15.70 -6.62
CA VAL A 124 4.58 14.72 -6.83
C VAL A 124 4.49 13.61 -5.79
N HIS A 125 4.46 12.36 -6.26
CA HIS A 125 4.56 11.16 -5.44
C HIS A 125 5.93 10.53 -5.70
N ALA A 126 6.88 10.71 -4.78
CA ALA A 126 8.27 10.33 -5.04
C ALA A 126 8.52 8.80 -5.01
N ASP A 127 7.71 8.06 -4.25
CA ASP A 127 8.04 6.68 -3.89
C ASP A 127 6.99 5.62 -4.22
N GLN A 128 5.72 6.01 -4.43
CA GLN A 128 4.61 5.07 -4.59
C GLN A 128 4.83 4.18 -5.80
N ARG A 129 4.88 2.87 -5.55
CA ARG A 129 4.87 1.84 -6.59
C ARG A 129 4.11 0.63 -6.08
N GLN A 130 3.34 0.01 -6.97
CA GLN A 130 2.70 -1.26 -6.71
C GLN A 130 3.44 -2.37 -7.43
N ILE A 131 3.69 -3.47 -6.72
CA ILE A 131 4.38 -4.65 -7.22
C ILE A 131 3.48 -5.84 -6.95
N VAL A 132 3.01 -6.49 -8.01
CA VAL A 132 2.26 -7.73 -7.90
C VAL A 132 3.25 -8.86 -7.68
N LEU A 133 3.03 -9.66 -6.64
CA LEU A 133 3.89 -10.78 -6.29
C LEU A 133 3.41 -12.05 -6.99
N ASP A 134 4.37 -12.90 -7.36
CA ASP A 134 4.07 -14.24 -7.84
C ASP A 134 3.88 -15.16 -6.62
N CYS A 135 2.73 -15.84 -6.56
CA CYS A 135 2.33 -16.61 -5.39
C CYS A 135 1.64 -17.91 -5.77
N SER A 136 1.99 -18.99 -5.06
CA SER A 136 1.21 -20.22 -5.01
C SER A 136 0.24 -20.15 -3.84
N VAL A 137 -1.06 -20.20 -4.12
CA VAL A 137 -2.13 -20.04 -3.12
C VAL A 137 -2.79 -21.39 -2.86
N THR A 138 -2.87 -21.75 -1.57
CA THR A 138 -3.69 -22.85 -1.05
C THR A 138 -4.63 -22.31 0.02
N THR A 139 -5.55 -23.13 0.51
CA THR A 139 -6.53 -22.67 1.50
C THR A 139 -5.84 -22.18 2.78
N GLY A 140 -5.99 -20.89 3.06
CA GLY A 140 -5.44 -20.22 4.25
C GLY A 140 -3.95 -19.86 4.18
N THR A 141 -3.24 -20.22 3.11
CA THR A 141 -1.80 -19.96 2.97
C THR A 141 -1.43 -19.54 1.55
N ALA A 142 -0.62 -18.50 1.41
CA ALA A 142 0.02 -18.12 0.16
C ALA A 142 1.55 -18.14 0.33
N ILE A 143 2.25 -18.83 -0.57
CA ILE A 143 3.71 -18.80 -0.65
C ILE A 143 4.06 -17.88 -1.81
N CYS A 144 4.71 -16.76 -1.51
CA CYS A 144 5.00 -15.71 -2.47
C CYS A 144 6.50 -15.51 -2.66
N SER A 145 6.90 -15.27 -3.90
CA SER A 145 8.25 -14.83 -4.26
C SER A 145 8.38 -13.33 -4.04
N SER A 146 9.35 -12.92 -3.23
CA SER A 146 9.69 -11.51 -3.08
C SER A 146 10.30 -10.95 -4.38
N PRO A 147 10.33 -9.61 -4.57
CA PRO A 147 10.91 -9.01 -5.76
C PRO A 147 12.35 -9.49 -6.01
N PRO A 148 12.77 -9.62 -7.28
CA PRO A 148 14.07 -10.23 -7.60
C PRO A 148 15.27 -9.38 -7.17
N ASN A 149 15.13 -8.05 -7.18
CA ASN A 149 16.21 -7.12 -6.84
C ASN A 149 15.69 -5.72 -6.48
N ASN A 150 16.62 -4.88 -6.02
CA ASN A 150 16.38 -3.51 -5.58
C ASN A 150 16.08 -2.51 -6.71
N TYR A 151 16.32 -2.86 -7.98
CA TYR A 151 15.96 -2.01 -9.12
C TYR A 151 14.45 -2.04 -9.38
N ILE A 152 13.82 -3.20 -9.19
CA ILE A 152 12.35 -3.35 -9.28
C ILE A 152 11.67 -2.75 -8.04
N ALA A 153 12.14 -3.17 -6.86
CA ALA A 153 11.60 -2.76 -5.58
C ALA A 153 12.71 -2.18 -4.71
N PRO A 154 12.89 -0.85 -4.59
CA PRO A 154 13.90 -0.26 -3.72
C PRO A 154 13.75 -0.74 -2.27
N PRO A 155 14.84 -0.88 -1.49
CA PRO A 155 14.75 -1.27 -0.10
C PRO A 155 13.91 -0.26 0.70
N GLY A 156 13.17 -0.76 1.68
CA GLY A 156 12.30 0.08 2.50
C GLY A 156 11.06 -0.65 3.00
N VAL A 157 10.09 0.12 3.48
CA VAL A 157 8.83 -0.40 4.03
C VAL A 157 7.74 -0.38 2.96
N TYR A 158 7.02 -1.49 2.87
CA TYR A 158 5.91 -1.71 1.95
C TYR A 158 4.67 -2.11 2.73
N MET A 159 3.51 -1.63 2.29
CA MET A 159 2.22 -2.23 2.64
C MET A 159 2.02 -3.49 1.81
N LEU A 160 1.82 -4.62 2.47
CA LEU A 160 1.39 -5.88 1.89
C LEU A 160 -0.12 -5.99 1.97
N PHE A 161 -0.76 -6.16 0.82
CA PHE A 161 -2.19 -6.46 0.71
C PHE A 161 -2.39 -7.82 0.05
N VAL A 162 -3.38 -8.56 0.52
CA VAL A 162 -3.96 -9.71 -0.19
C VAL A 162 -5.34 -9.33 -0.69
N LEU A 163 -5.71 -9.75 -1.90
CA LEU A 163 -6.96 -9.39 -2.55
C LEU A 163 -7.80 -10.62 -2.86
N ASN A 164 -9.11 -10.54 -2.61
CA ASN A 164 -10.12 -11.51 -3.04
C ASN A 164 -11.19 -10.80 -3.85
N GLN A 165 -11.36 -11.20 -5.11
CA GLN A 165 -12.29 -10.61 -6.08
C GLN A 165 -12.21 -9.08 -6.10
N GLY A 166 -10.97 -8.56 -6.10
CA GLY A 166 -10.67 -7.14 -6.07
C GLY A 166 -10.78 -6.45 -4.70
N VAL A 167 -11.29 -7.11 -3.66
CA VAL A 167 -11.38 -6.55 -2.29
C VAL A 167 -10.05 -6.76 -1.55
N PRO A 168 -9.34 -5.69 -1.17
CA PRO A 168 -8.07 -5.78 -0.46
C PRO A 168 -8.26 -5.99 1.05
N SER A 169 -7.33 -6.70 1.68
CA SER A 169 -7.22 -6.77 3.14
C SER A 169 -6.90 -5.41 3.77
N ARG A 170 -6.82 -5.35 5.10
CA ARG A 170 -5.94 -4.34 5.74
C ARG A 170 -4.49 -4.72 5.48
N ALA A 171 -3.61 -3.73 5.39
CA ALA A 171 -2.20 -3.93 5.11
C ALA A 171 -1.47 -4.55 6.31
N LYS A 172 -0.41 -5.30 5.99
CA LYS A 172 0.70 -5.58 6.89
C LYS A 172 1.94 -4.82 6.43
N TYR A 173 2.76 -4.31 7.33
CA TYR A 173 3.97 -3.57 6.97
C TYR A 173 5.16 -4.50 6.87
N ILE A 174 5.78 -4.57 5.70
CA ILE A 174 6.90 -5.45 5.40
C ILE A 174 8.13 -4.62 5.10
N SER A 175 9.23 -4.91 5.78
CA SER A 175 10.53 -4.34 5.43
C SER A 175 11.21 -5.23 4.40
N LEU A 176 11.43 -4.69 3.20
CA LEU A 176 12.20 -5.32 2.13
C LEU A 176 13.66 -4.84 2.22
N GLN A 177 14.58 -5.76 2.51
CA GLN A 177 15.96 -5.42 2.82
C GLN A 177 16.93 -6.10 1.85
N LEU A 178 18.07 -5.43 1.62
CA LEU A 178 19.20 -6.07 0.94
C LEU A 178 19.76 -7.17 1.84
N ALA A 179 20.34 -8.21 1.24
CA ALA A 179 21.09 -9.20 2.00
C ALA A 179 22.31 -8.53 2.66
N GLY A 180 22.25 -8.34 3.98
CA GLY A 180 23.31 -7.71 4.76
C GLY A 180 22.78 -7.22 6.10
N THR A 181 23.51 -7.48 7.18
CA THR A 181 23.16 -7.01 8.52
C THR A 181 23.09 -5.49 8.51
N MET A 182 21.92 -4.92 8.82
CA MET A 182 21.81 -3.52 9.20
C MET A 182 22.56 -3.36 10.53
N THR A 183 23.85 -3.06 10.49
CA THR A 183 24.60 -2.69 11.69
C THR A 183 24.00 -1.39 12.19
N LYS A 184 23.34 -1.43 13.35
CA LYS A 184 22.88 -0.24 14.06
C LYS A 184 24.05 0.76 14.09
N LEU A 185 23.85 1.97 13.58
CA LEU A 185 24.83 3.03 13.76
C LEU A 185 25.09 3.15 15.26
N PRO A 186 26.36 3.18 15.72
CA PRO A 186 26.67 3.27 17.13
C PRO A 186 25.91 4.45 17.72
N ALA A 187 25.18 4.19 18.81
CA ALA A 187 24.50 5.25 19.54
C ALA A 187 25.55 6.32 19.88
N THR A 188 25.28 7.55 19.49
CA THR A 188 26.15 8.70 19.67
C THR A 188 26.70 8.69 21.10
N ALA A 189 28.03 8.71 21.23
CA ALA A 189 28.68 8.80 22.52
C ALA A 189 28.12 10.02 23.27
N THR A 190 27.61 9.81 24.48
CA THR A 190 27.31 10.88 25.43
C THR A 190 28.53 11.77 25.56
N ALA A 191 28.39 13.05 25.20
CA ALA A 191 29.38 14.07 25.51
C ALA A 191 29.50 14.16 27.04
N GLY A 192 30.73 14.01 27.55
CA GLY A 192 31.09 14.26 28.93
C GLY A 192 31.27 15.75 29.22
#